data_AF-A0A845G156-F1
#
_entry.id   AF-A0A845G156-F1
#
_cell.length_a   1.000
_cell.length_b   1.000
_cell.length_c   1.000
_cell.angle_alpha   90.00
_cell.angle_beta   90.00
_cell.angle_gamma   90.00
#
_symmetry.space_group_name_H-M   'P 1'
#
loop_
_entity.id
_entity.type
_entity.pdbx_description
1 polymer ?
#
loop_
_entity_poly.entity_id
_entity_poly.type
_entity_poly.pdbx_seq_one_letter_code
_entity_poly.pdbx_strand_id
1 'polypeptide(L)'
;GWLAWKRAPLPPRSALAPLAMVAVGCIIGFPWLTSIAMRSLPAAHGAVLVGILPLATAVFGALLAGEKPSAGFWIMASVGSALVIGFALGQSGGSLQPADLAIFLAVLLAAMGYAAGGRLSQTLGGQQTICWALLLSAPVLLPLVGWLCWQDAPRLAAAGAAAWTGFAYVSVFSMFIGFFFWYRGMALGGVARVGQVQLVQPFLSLLGAALVLGEALAWPTVVFAIAVIAVVGAGRKMQVKRAENRRLS
;
A
#
# COMPACT_ATOMS: atom_id res chain seq x y z
N GLY A 1 -20.90 7.21 9.87
CA GLY A 1 -21.26 8.28 8.92
C GLY A 1 -21.79 7.74 7.60
N TRP A 2 -20.89 7.42 6.66
CA TRP A 2 -21.28 7.07 5.28
C TRP A 2 -22.17 5.82 5.15
N LEU A 3 -21.83 4.71 5.82
CA LEU A 3 -22.65 3.47 5.77
C LEU A 3 -24.08 3.68 6.26
N ALA A 4 -24.24 4.43 7.35
CA ALA A 4 -25.56 4.77 7.90
C ALA A 4 -26.35 5.67 6.94
N TRP A 5 -25.70 6.70 6.37
CA TRP A 5 -26.32 7.59 5.39
C TRP A 5 -26.79 6.83 4.13
N LYS A 6 -26.00 5.87 3.64
CA LYS A 6 -26.36 5.03 2.48
C LYS A 6 -27.19 3.80 2.84
N ARG A 7 -27.55 3.61 4.12
CA ARG A 7 -28.25 2.43 4.66
C ARG A 7 -27.65 1.12 4.14
N ALA A 8 -26.32 1.04 4.14
CA ALA A 8 -25.60 -0.09 3.59
C ALA A 8 -25.90 -1.36 4.39
N PRO A 9 -26.18 -2.51 3.74
CA PRO A 9 -26.42 -3.76 4.44
C PRO A 9 -25.15 -4.24 5.15
N LEU A 10 -25.33 -5.08 6.17
CA LEU A 10 -24.23 -5.77 6.83
C LEU A 10 -23.47 -6.63 5.80
N PRO A 11 -22.13 -6.73 5.92
CA PRO A 11 -21.35 -7.54 5.00
C PRO A 11 -21.69 -9.03 5.22
N PRO A 12 -21.78 -9.83 4.15
CA PRO A 12 -21.98 -11.27 4.29
C PRO A 12 -20.79 -11.92 5.01
N ARG A 13 -21.00 -13.07 5.65
CA ARG A 13 -19.94 -13.78 6.40
C ARG A 13 -18.71 -14.10 5.53
N SER A 14 -18.92 -14.37 4.25
CA SER A 14 -17.84 -14.60 3.27
C SER A 14 -16.95 -13.38 3.04
N ALA A 15 -17.42 -12.16 3.34
CA ALA A 15 -16.64 -10.94 3.24
C ALA A 15 -15.76 -10.67 4.48
N LEU A 16 -15.98 -11.34 5.61
CA LEU A 16 -15.27 -11.05 6.86
C LEU A 16 -13.76 -11.35 6.75
N ALA A 17 -13.37 -12.46 6.15
CA ALA A 17 -11.96 -12.79 5.99
C ALA A 17 -11.22 -11.80 5.06
N PRO A 18 -11.73 -11.45 3.86
CA PRO A 18 -11.13 -10.40 3.05
C PRO A 18 -11.13 -9.01 3.74
N LEU A 19 -12.19 -8.66 4.49
CA LEU A 19 -12.21 -7.43 5.29
C LEU A 19 -11.13 -7.43 6.38
N ALA A 20 -10.88 -8.58 7.02
CA ALA A 20 -9.80 -8.72 7.99
C ALA A 20 -8.43 -8.56 7.32
N MET A 21 -8.23 -9.10 6.13
CA MET A 21 -6.99 -8.89 5.35
C MET A 21 -6.78 -7.41 4.99
N VAL A 22 -7.86 -6.69 4.63
CA VAL A 22 -7.81 -5.23 4.41
C VAL A 22 -7.45 -4.49 5.71
N ALA A 23 -8.07 -4.86 6.83
CA ALA A 23 -7.82 -4.23 8.12
C ALA A 23 -6.37 -4.44 8.59
N VAL A 24 -5.91 -5.69 8.61
CA VAL A 24 -4.53 -6.04 8.98
C VAL A 24 -3.53 -5.41 8.01
N GLY A 25 -3.80 -5.44 6.71
CA GLY A 25 -2.88 -4.98 5.69
C GLY A 25 -2.79 -3.47 5.57
N CYS A 26 -3.92 -2.86 5.23
CA CYS A 26 -3.99 -1.47 4.81
C CYS A 26 -4.25 -0.49 5.96
N ILE A 27 -4.98 -0.91 6.99
CA ILE A 27 -5.38 -0.03 8.10
C ILE A 27 -4.36 -0.05 9.23
N ILE A 28 -3.86 -1.24 9.58
CA ILE A 28 -2.97 -1.42 10.72
C ILE A 28 -1.53 -1.59 10.25
N GLY A 29 -1.23 -2.66 9.53
CA GLY A 29 0.11 -3.13 9.23
C GLY A 29 0.95 -2.11 8.46
N PHE A 30 0.49 -1.70 7.28
CA PHE A 30 1.26 -0.77 6.45
C PHE A 30 1.48 0.59 7.12
N PRO A 31 0.45 1.31 7.61
CA PRO A 31 0.65 2.61 8.25
C PRO A 31 1.53 2.53 9.50
N TRP A 32 1.34 1.50 10.33
CA TRP A 32 2.10 1.36 11.57
C TRP A 32 3.58 1.07 11.31
N LEU A 33 3.88 0.08 10.46
CA LEU A 33 5.25 -0.32 10.15
C LEU A 33 6.02 0.77 9.41
N THR A 34 5.37 1.45 8.45
CA THR A 34 5.98 2.59 7.77
C THR A 34 6.22 3.75 8.72
N SER A 35 5.26 4.07 9.61
CA SER A 35 5.44 5.14 10.61
C SER A 35 6.57 4.84 11.59
N ILE A 36 6.80 3.57 11.95
CA ILE A 36 7.95 3.16 12.77
C ILE A 36 9.25 3.28 11.98
N ALA A 37 9.28 2.77 10.75
CA ALA A 37 10.48 2.78 9.91
C ALA A 37 10.95 4.22 9.61
N MET A 38 10.02 5.14 9.34
CA MET A 38 10.31 6.54 9.06
C MET A 38 10.83 7.34 10.27
N ARG A 39 10.89 6.74 11.46
CA ARG A 39 11.57 7.38 12.62
C ARG A 39 13.09 7.37 12.46
N SER A 40 13.62 6.45 11.66
CA SER A 40 15.06 6.26 11.47
C SER A 40 15.47 6.17 10.00
N LEU A 41 14.53 6.12 9.07
CA LEU A 41 14.78 6.14 7.62
C LEU A 41 14.30 7.45 6.99
N PRO A 42 15.07 8.02 6.04
CA PRO A 42 14.59 9.09 5.17
C PRO A 42 13.36 8.65 4.36
N ALA A 43 12.46 9.59 4.10
CA ALA A 43 11.27 9.34 3.30
C ALA A 43 11.60 8.92 1.87
N ALA A 44 12.66 9.50 1.29
CA ALA A 44 13.13 9.13 -0.05
C ALA A 44 13.58 7.67 -0.13
N HIS A 45 14.25 7.15 0.91
CA HIS A 45 14.64 5.73 0.98
C HIS A 45 13.39 4.83 1.04
N GLY A 46 12.46 5.15 1.93
CA GLY A 46 11.20 4.42 2.03
C GLY A 46 10.38 4.41 0.73
N ALA A 47 10.38 5.52 -0.02
CA ALA A 47 9.69 5.63 -1.30
C ALA A 47 10.22 4.62 -2.34
N VAL A 48 11.52 4.40 -2.39
CA VAL A 48 12.15 3.40 -3.28
C VAL A 48 11.74 1.99 -2.87
N LEU A 49 11.78 1.69 -1.57
CA LEU A 49 11.42 0.37 -1.03
C LEU A 49 9.94 0.05 -1.29
N VAL A 50 9.05 1.03 -1.15
CA VAL A 50 7.61 0.88 -1.46
C VAL A 50 7.36 0.72 -2.96
N GLY A 51 8.32 1.08 -3.83
CA GLY A 51 8.20 0.96 -5.29
C GLY A 51 7.89 -0.44 -5.82
N ILE A 52 8.18 -1.51 -5.06
CA ILE A 52 7.83 -2.90 -5.43
C ILE A 52 6.40 -3.30 -5.07
N LEU A 53 5.67 -2.45 -4.34
CA LEU A 53 4.29 -2.73 -3.91
C LEU A 53 3.35 -3.15 -5.04
N PRO A 54 3.42 -2.60 -6.27
CA PRO A 54 2.59 -3.06 -7.37
C PRO A 54 2.89 -4.51 -7.80
N LEU A 55 4.16 -4.92 -7.79
CA LEU A 55 4.57 -6.30 -8.08
C LEU A 55 4.04 -7.24 -6.99
N ALA A 56 4.24 -6.87 -5.72
CA ALA A 56 3.72 -7.64 -4.59
C ALA A 56 2.18 -7.76 -4.67
N THR A 57 1.48 -6.68 -5.00
CA THR A 57 0.01 -6.68 -5.16
C THR A 57 -0.42 -7.61 -6.27
N ALA A 58 0.31 -7.64 -7.39
CA ALA A 58 0.06 -8.56 -8.48
C ALA A 58 0.32 -10.03 -8.11
N VAL A 59 1.34 -10.32 -7.29
CA VAL A 59 1.56 -11.67 -6.73
C VAL A 59 0.38 -12.09 -5.85
N PHE A 60 -0.07 -11.24 -4.93
CA PHE A 60 -1.26 -11.53 -4.12
C PHE A 60 -2.55 -11.60 -4.96
N GLY A 61 -2.64 -10.83 -6.04
CA GLY A 61 -3.72 -10.96 -7.04
C GLY A 61 -3.75 -12.35 -7.67
N ALA A 62 -2.58 -12.88 -8.07
CA ALA A 62 -2.46 -14.24 -8.57
C ALA A 62 -2.85 -15.30 -7.53
N LEU A 63 -2.32 -15.17 -6.30
CA LEU A 63 -2.57 -16.12 -5.21
C LEU A 63 -4.03 -16.13 -4.73
N LEU A 64 -4.68 -14.97 -4.64
CA LEU A 64 -6.03 -14.83 -4.08
C LEU A 64 -7.15 -14.83 -5.14
N ALA A 65 -6.84 -14.52 -6.39
CA ALA A 65 -7.81 -14.38 -7.47
C ALA A 65 -7.65 -15.42 -8.59
N GLY A 66 -6.59 -16.24 -8.55
CA GLY A 66 -6.29 -17.19 -9.62
C GLY A 66 -5.84 -16.52 -10.92
N GLU A 67 -5.42 -15.24 -10.88
CA GLU A 67 -4.72 -14.63 -12.01
C GLU A 67 -3.47 -15.44 -12.32
N LYS A 68 -3.13 -15.62 -13.61
CA LYS A 68 -1.97 -16.41 -14.05
C LYS A 68 -0.88 -15.49 -14.60
N PRO A 69 0.10 -15.05 -13.79
CA PRO A 69 1.20 -14.26 -14.29
C PRO A 69 2.05 -15.05 -15.27
N SER A 70 2.59 -14.37 -16.28
CA SER A 70 3.52 -15.00 -17.21
C SER A 70 4.90 -15.24 -16.57
N ALA A 71 5.70 -16.11 -17.19
CA ALA A 71 7.10 -16.29 -16.81
C ALA A 71 7.89 -14.95 -16.82
N GLY A 72 7.59 -14.07 -17.79
CA GLY A 72 8.21 -12.76 -17.89
C GLY A 72 7.89 -11.85 -16.69
N PHE A 73 6.67 -11.93 -16.15
CA PHE A 73 6.34 -11.23 -14.90
C PHE A 73 7.19 -11.73 -13.74
N TRP A 74 7.36 -13.04 -13.58
CA TRP A 74 8.17 -13.60 -12.50
C TRP A 74 9.63 -13.17 -12.59
N ILE A 75 10.21 -13.15 -13.79
CA ILE A 75 11.56 -12.63 -14.01
C ILE A 75 11.64 -11.17 -13.55
N MET A 76 10.71 -10.33 -14.01
CA MET A 76 10.72 -8.90 -13.65
C MET A 76 10.42 -8.66 -12.17
N ALA A 77 9.60 -9.51 -11.54
CA ALA A 77 9.37 -9.49 -10.10
C ALA A 77 10.67 -9.79 -9.34
N SER A 78 11.40 -10.83 -9.73
CA SER A 78 12.70 -11.18 -9.16
C SER A 78 13.74 -10.08 -9.35
N VAL A 79 13.84 -9.49 -10.56
CA VAL A 79 14.75 -8.37 -10.84
C VAL A 79 14.37 -7.14 -10.01
N GLY A 80 13.08 -6.80 -9.92
CA GLY A 80 12.60 -5.66 -9.13
C GLY A 80 12.89 -5.82 -7.64
N SER A 81 12.66 -7.03 -7.10
CA SER A 81 13.03 -7.37 -5.72
C SER A 81 14.53 -7.27 -5.49
N ALA A 82 15.36 -7.81 -6.40
CA ALA A 82 16.80 -7.73 -6.30
C ALA A 82 17.31 -6.28 -6.34
N LEU A 83 16.76 -5.43 -7.20
CA LEU A 83 17.10 -4.01 -7.27
C LEU A 83 16.79 -3.27 -5.97
N VAL A 84 15.62 -3.51 -5.38
CA VAL A 84 15.25 -2.86 -4.12
C VAL A 84 16.07 -3.36 -2.94
N ILE A 85 16.35 -4.66 -2.87
CA ILE A 85 17.25 -5.20 -1.84
C ILE A 85 18.66 -4.63 -2.03
N GLY A 86 19.16 -4.58 -3.26
CA GLY A 86 20.46 -3.98 -3.58
C GLY A 86 20.54 -2.50 -3.22
N PHE A 87 19.48 -1.73 -3.47
CA PHE A 87 19.37 -0.34 -3.04
C PHE A 87 19.43 -0.22 -1.51
N ALA A 88 18.63 -1.01 -0.79
CA ALA A 88 18.61 -0.99 0.67
C ALA A 88 19.99 -1.32 1.25
N LEU A 89 20.64 -2.37 0.75
CA LEU A 89 22.00 -2.75 1.16
C LEU A 89 23.03 -1.65 0.84
N GLY A 90 22.96 -1.05 -0.34
CA GLY A 90 23.90 -0.01 -0.78
C GLY A 90 23.82 1.27 0.05
N GLN A 91 22.61 1.66 0.46
CA GLN A 91 22.38 2.87 1.26
C GLN A 91 22.59 2.63 2.77
N SER A 92 22.48 1.39 3.23
CA SER A 92 22.57 1.00 4.65
C SER A 92 23.92 0.38 5.04
N GLY A 93 25.00 0.66 4.30
CA GLY A 93 26.36 0.19 4.64
C GLY A 93 26.56 -1.32 4.50
N GLY A 94 25.79 -2.00 3.64
CA GLY A 94 25.95 -3.41 3.31
C GLY A 94 25.10 -4.38 4.14
N SER A 95 24.24 -3.89 5.04
CA SER A 95 23.30 -4.73 5.80
C SER A 95 21.88 -4.18 5.80
N LEU A 96 20.88 -5.06 5.85
CA LEU A 96 19.48 -4.65 5.97
C LEU A 96 19.20 -4.18 7.39
N GLN A 97 18.68 -2.97 7.50
CA GLN A 97 18.29 -2.41 8.79
C GLN A 97 16.92 -2.93 9.22
N PRO A 98 16.60 -2.94 10.52
CA PRO A 98 15.28 -3.27 11.01
C PRO A 98 14.16 -2.44 10.35
N ALA A 99 14.46 -1.17 10.03
CA ALA A 99 13.54 -0.29 9.35
C ALA A 99 13.29 -0.70 7.87
N ASP A 100 14.29 -1.25 7.18
CA ASP A 100 14.10 -1.81 5.82
C ASP A 100 13.15 -3.02 5.87
N LEU A 101 13.39 -3.92 6.83
CA LEU A 101 12.54 -5.10 7.05
C LEU A 101 11.11 -4.72 7.40
N ALA A 102 10.92 -3.67 8.21
CA ALA A 102 9.59 -3.15 8.53
C ALA A 102 8.87 -2.64 7.27
N ILE A 103 9.55 -1.95 6.35
CA ILE A 103 8.96 -1.49 5.10
C ILE A 103 8.64 -2.67 4.17
N PHE A 104 9.52 -3.67 4.08
CA PHE A 104 9.22 -4.87 3.27
C PHE A 104 7.99 -5.61 3.80
N LEU A 105 7.89 -5.79 5.12
CA LEU A 105 6.69 -6.38 5.72
C LEU A 105 5.45 -5.50 5.48
N ALA A 106 5.58 -4.18 5.61
CA ALA A 106 4.51 -3.24 5.30
C ALA A 106 4.01 -3.41 3.86
N VAL A 107 4.92 -3.52 2.90
CA VAL A 107 4.61 -3.70 1.48
C VAL A 107 3.86 -5.02 1.25
N LEU A 108 4.29 -6.12 1.86
CA LEU A 108 3.59 -7.40 1.74
C LEU A 108 2.18 -7.34 2.32
N LEU A 109 2.02 -6.71 3.49
CA LEU A 109 0.74 -6.52 4.15
C LEU A 109 -0.20 -5.62 3.34
N ALA A 110 0.29 -4.50 2.81
CA ALA A 110 -0.46 -3.63 1.92
C ALA A 110 -0.87 -4.35 0.64
N ALA A 111 0.04 -5.09 0.00
CA ALA A 111 -0.24 -5.85 -1.21
C ALA A 111 -1.35 -6.88 -1.00
N MET A 112 -1.30 -7.62 0.10
CA MET A 112 -2.36 -8.55 0.51
C MET A 112 -3.69 -7.83 0.71
N GLY A 113 -3.69 -6.73 1.46
CA GLY A 113 -4.89 -5.94 1.73
C GLY A 113 -5.49 -5.33 0.45
N TYR A 114 -4.67 -4.82 -0.45
CA TYR A 114 -5.10 -4.30 -1.75
C TYR A 114 -5.68 -5.38 -2.65
N ALA A 115 -5.05 -6.55 -2.75
CA ALA A 115 -5.57 -7.64 -3.56
C ALA A 115 -6.91 -8.16 -3.01
N ALA A 116 -7.00 -8.40 -1.70
CA ALA A 116 -8.24 -8.84 -1.05
C ALA A 116 -9.36 -7.78 -1.14
N GLY A 117 -9.05 -6.53 -0.83
CA GLY A 117 -9.98 -5.41 -0.87
C GLY A 117 -10.45 -5.08 -2.28
N GLY A 118 -9.55 -5.06 -3.25
CA GLY A 118 -9.88 -4.83 -4.66
C GLY A 118 -10.83 -5.88 -5.21
N ARG A 119 -10.62 -7.16 -4.88
CA ARG A 119 -11.60 -8.21 -5.23
C ARG A 119 -12.92 -8.05 -4.53
N LEU A 120 -12.91 -7.86 -3.20
CA LEU A 120 -14.13 -7.68 -2.42
C LEU A 120 -14.94 -6.47 -2.90
N SER A 121 -14.26 -5.42 -3.37
CA SER A 121 -14.91 -4.21 -3.88
C SER A 121 -15.69 -4.42 -5.17
N GLN A 122 -15.46 -5.52 -5.92
CA GLN A 122 -16.26 -5.88 -7.09
C GLN A 122 -17.67 -6.33 -6.72
N THR A 123 -17.84 -6.94 -5.54
CA THR A 123 -19.14 -7.44 -5.06
C THR A 123 -19.77 -6.53 -4.02
N LEU A 124 -18.99 -5.98 -3.09
CA LEU A 124 -19.47 -5.14 -2.00
C LEU A 124 -19.48 -3.63 -2.36
N GLY A 125 -18.66 -3.22 -3.32
CA GLY A 125 -18.41 -1.82 -3.66
C GLY A 125 -17.28 -1.21 -2.82
N GLY A 126 -16.41 -0.43 -3.46
CA GLY A 126 -15.18 0.07 -2.83
C GLY A 126 -15.39 0.90 -1.56
N GLN A 127 -16.40 1.76 -1.54
CA GLN A 127 -16.73 2.56 -0.36
C GLN A 127 -17.19 1.69 0.81
N GLN A 128 -18.01 0.66 0.55
CA GLN A 128 -18.43 -0.28 1.59
C GLN A 128 -17.25 -1.10 2.10
N THR A 129 -16.37 -1.57 1.21
CA THR A 129 -15.17 -2.34 1.59
C THR A 129 -14.31 -1.61 2.61
N ILE A 130 -13.96 -0.33 2.37
CA ILE A 130 -13.12 0.41 3.31
C ILE A 130 -13.87 0.76 4.60
N CYS A 131 -15.15 1.16 4.52
CA CYS A 131 -15.92 1.51 5.71
C CYS A 131 -16.13 0.30 6.63
N TRP A 132 -16.43 -0.88 6.07
CA TRP A 132 -16.58 -2.10 6.86
C TRP A 132 -15.24 -2.58 7.43
N ALA A 133 -14.13 -2.44 6.69
CA ALA A 133 -12.81 -2.78 7.22
C ALA A 133 -12.42 -1.86 8.39
N LEU A 134 -12.72 -0.56 8.30
CA LEU A 134 -12.51 0.40 9.39
C LEU A 134 -13.35 0.03 10.62
N LEU A 135 -14.65 -0.26 10.43
CA LEU A 135 -15.51 -0.70 11.54
C LEU A 135 -15.05 -2.03 12.15
N LEU A 136 -14.56 -2.97 11.34
CA LEU A 136 -13.99 -4.23 11.82
C LEU A 136 -12.73 -4.00 12.66
N SER A 137 -11.91 -3.00 12.30
CA SER A 137 -10.70 -2.65 13.05
C SER A 137 -10.95 -1.85 14.33
N ALA A 138 -12.10 -1.16 14.43
CA ALA A 138 -12.40 -0.22 15.51
C ALA A 138 -12.39 -0.83 16.93
N PRO A 139 -12.92 -2.06 17.18
CA PRO A 139 -12.89 -2.65 18.52
C PRO A 139 -11.48 -2.86 19.08
N VAL A 140 -10.48 -3.02 18.21
CA VAL A 140 -9.08 -3.18 18.59
C VAL A 140 -8.37 -1.82 18.64
N LEU A 141 -8.58 -0.98 17.63
CA LEU A 141 -7.88 0.28 17.51
C LEU A 141 -8.37 1.35 18.49
N LEU A 142 -9.65 1.44 18.80
CA LEU A 142 -10.17 2.49 19.69
C LEU A 142 -9.61 2.38 21.12
N PRO A 143 -9.61 1.21 21.79
CA PRO A 143 -9.01 1.09 23.11
C PRO A 143 -7.50 1.35 23.09
N LEU A 144 -6.79 0.80 22.10
CA LEU A 144 -5.34 0.96 21.98
C LEU A 144 -4.95 2.42 21.76
N VAL A 145 -5.59 3.09 20.80
CA VAL A 145 -5.33 4.51 20.50
C VAL A 145 -5.75 5.37 21.69
N GLY A 146 -6.88 5.09 22.33
CA GLY A 146 -7.31 5.81 23.53
C GLY A 146 -6.30 5.70 24.68
N TRP A 147 -5.76 4.51 24.90
CA TRP A 147 -4.71 4.28 25.90
C TRP A 147 -3.41 5.00 25.55
N LEU A 148 -2.96 4.96 24.30
CA LEU A 148 -1.78 5.71 23.84
C LEU A 148 -1.98 7.22 23.97
N CYS A 149 -3.17 7.73 23.61
CA CYS A 149 -3.51 9.14 23.77
C CYS A 149 -3.50 9.58 25.24
N TRP A 150 -3.91 8.71 26.16
CA TRP A 150 -3.79 8.97 27.59
C TRP A 150 -2.32 9.05 28.00
N GLN A 151 -1.50 8.06 27.65
CA GLN A 151 -0.10 8.01 28.07
C GLN A 151 0.73 9.18 27.52
N ASP A 152 0.52 9.53 26.25
CA ASP A 152 1.26 10.59 25.57
C ASP A 152 0.50 11.94 25.56
N ALA A 153 -0.48 12.13 26.45
CA ALA A 153 -1.31 13.35 26.50
C ALA A 153 -0.49 14.67 26.52
N PRO A 154 0.60 14.80 27.29
CA PRO A 154 1.42 16.01 27.27
C PRO A 154 2.10 16.26 25.91
N ARG A 155 2.54 15.19 25.21
CA ARG A 155 3.16 15.29 23.89
C ARG A 155 2.16 15.66 22.82
N LEU A 156 0.95 15.11 22.88
CA LEU A 156 -0.16 15.45 22.00
C LEU A 156 -0.58 16.92 22.17
N ALA A 157 -0.62 17.41 23.42
CA ALA A 157 -0.91 18.81 23.71
C ALA A 157 0.18 19.76 23.17
N ALA A 158 1.44 19.32 23.16
CA ALA A 158 2.57 20.06 22.61
C ALA A 158 2.69 19.98 21.07
N ALA A 159 1.89 19.14 20.40
CA ALA A 159 1.98 18.97 18.96
C ALA A 159 1.52 20.24 18.22
N GLY A 160 2.40 20.79 17.38
CA GLY A 160 2.13 22.01 16.62
C GLY A 160 1.14 21.81 15.46
N ALA A 161 0.73 22.92 14.85
CA ALA A 161 -0.23 22.93 13.75
C ALA A 161 0.20 22.06 12.55
N ALA A 162 1.51 22.01 12.25
CA ALA A 162 2.04 21.16 11.16
C ALA A 162 1.79 19.66 11.40
N ALA A 163 1.93 19.19 12.64
CA ALA A 163 1.67 17.79 12.98
C ALA A 163 0.19 17.44 12.85
N TRP A 164 -0.69 18.31 13.37
CA TRP A 164 -2.14 18.10 13.29
C TRP A 164 -2.68 18.19 11.86
N THR A 165 -2.17 19.11 11.05
CA THR A 165 -2.56 19.22 9.64
C THR A 165 -2.08 18.02 8.82
N GLY A 166 -0.84 17.56 9.04
CA GLY A 166 -0.34 16.32 8.45
C GLY A 166 -1.16 15.09 8.84
N PHE A 167 -1.52 14.97 10.13
CA PHE A 167 -2.37 13.90 10.65
C PHE A 167 -3.79 13.94 10.05
N ALA A 168 -4.39 15.12 9.95
CA ALA A 168 -5.70 15.29 9.32
C ALA A 168 -5.66 14.93 7.84
N TYR A 169 -4.62 15.37 7.11
CA TYR A 169 -4.44 15.05 5.70
C TYR A 169 -4.30 13.55 5.46
N VAL A 170 -3.41 12.89 6.20
CA VAL A 170 -3.17 11.45 6.01
C VAL A 170 -4.41 10.63 6.38
N SER A 171 -5.14 11.02 7.43
CA SER A 171 -6.32 10.27 7.89
C SER A 171 -7.55 10.47 7.00
N VAL A 172 -7.87 11.71 6.65
CA VAL A 172 -9.11 12.04 5.93
C VAL A 172 -8.93 11.87 4.42
N PHE A 173 -7.92 12.52 3.84
CA PHE A 173 -7.75 12.58 2.40
C PHE A 173 -7.04 11.34 1.86
N SER A 174 -5.86 11.03 2.42
CA SER A 174 -5.06 9.91 1.92
C SER A 174 -5.72 8.56 2.25
N MET A 175 -5.99 8.32 3.54
CA MET A 175 -6.47 7.02 4.02
C MET A 175 -7.97 6.80 3.78
N PHE A 176 -8.85 7.73 4.16
CA PHE A 176 -10.28 7.48 4.01
C PHE A 176 -10.80 7.74 2.58
N ILE A 177 -10.67 8.98 2.10
CA ILE A 177 -11.16 9.38 0.78
C ILE A 177 -10.38 8.69 -0.35
N GLY A 178 -9.06 8.61 -0.25
CA GLY A 178 -8.21 7.93 -1.24
C GLY A 178 -8.65 6.49 -1.48
N PHE A 179 -9.00 5.76 -0.42
CA PHE A 179 -9.47 4.37 -0.54
C PHE A 179 -10.84 4.22 -1.22
N PHE A 180 -11.69 5.26 -1.20
CA PHE A 180 -12.94 5.25 -1.97
C PHE A 180 -12.62 5.14 -3.46
N PHE A 181 -11.72 5.99 -3.93
CA PHE A 181 -11.29 5.99 -5.33
C PHE A 181 -10.44 4.79 -5.68
N TRP A 182 -9.54 4.38 -4.77
CA TRP A 182 -8.64 3.25 -4.96
C TRP A 182 -9.40 1.94 -5.18
N TYR A 183 -10.30 1.59 -4.25
CA TYR A 183 -11.09 0.37 -4.38
C TYR A 183 -12.17 0.49 -5.44
N ARG A 184 -12.79 1.66 -5.65
CA ARG A 184 -13.70 1.84 -6.79
C ARG A 184 -12.97 1.65 -8.12
N GLY A 185 -11.74 2.16 -8.22
CA GLY A 185 -10.86 1.95 -9.35
C GLY A 185 -10.62 0.46 -9.58
N MET A 186 -10.14 -0.28 -8.57
CA MET A 186 -9.90 -1.73 -8.68
C MET A 186 -11.15 -2.53 -9.02
N ALA A 187 -12.32 -2.15 -8.49
CA ALA A 187 -13.58 -2.79 -8.83
C ALA A 187 -13.88 -2.69 -10.34
N LEU A 188 -13.58 -1.54 -10.94
CA LEU A 188 -13.85 -1.25 -12.35
C LEU A 188 -12.74 -1.76 -13.30
N GLY A 189 -11.47 -1.60 -12.90
CA GLY A 189 -10.31 -1.87 -13.75
C GLY A 189 -9.58 -3.17 -13.47
N GLY A 190 -9.91 -3.87 -12.38
CA GLY A 190 -9.18 -5.03 -11.88
C GLY A 190 -7.98 -4.65 -11.01
N VAL A 191 -7.61 -5.55 -10.08
CA VAL A 191 -6.54 -5.34 -9.10
C VAL A 191 -5.20 -5.09 -9.80
N ALA A 192 -4.79 -5.99 -10.70
CA ALA A 192 -3.51 -5.90 -11.37
C ALA A 192 -3.38 -4.58 -12.16
N ARG A 193 -4.38 -4.21 -12.97
CA ARG A 193 -4.32 -3.00 -13.81
C ARG A 193 -4.30 -1.72 -12.99
N VAL A 194 -5.14 -1.61 -11.96
CA VAL A 194 -5.25 -0.38 -11.17
C VAL A 194 -4.10 -0.24 -10.18
N GLY A 195 -3.60 -1.36 -9.65
CA GLY A 195 -2.32 -1.42 -8.93
C GLY A 195 -1.18 -0.75 -9.69
N GLN A 196 -1.26 -0.73 -11.03
CA GLN A 196 -0.23 -0.09 -11.84
C GLN A 196 -0.12 1.43 -11.67
N VAL A 197 -1.21 2.11 -11.29
CA VAL A 197 -1.19 3.56 -11.03
C VAL A 197 -0.17 3.93 -9.94
N GLN A 198 0.12 3.01 -9.00
CA GLN A 198 1.12 3.22 -7.96
C GLN A 198 2.57 3.32 -8.47
N LEU A 199 2.90 3.07 -9.75
CA LEU A 199 4.25 3.42 -10.23
C LEU A 199 4.53 4.92 -10.18
N VAL A 200 3.48 5.73 -10.21
CA VAL A 200 3.60 7.17 -10.06
C VAL A 200 3.94 7.54 -8.61
N GLN A 201 3.55 6.69 -7.65
CA GLN A 201 3.69 6.98 -6.22
C GLN A 201 5.15 7.20 -5.80
N PRO A 202 6.14 6.34 -6.13
CA PRO A 202 7.54 6.61 -5.77
C PRO A 202 8.07 7.95 -6.27
N PHE A 203 7.69 8.40 -7.47
CA PHE A 203 8.09 9.72 -7.97
C PHE A 203 7.48 10.85 -7.15
N LEU A 204 6.18 10.77 -6.88
CA LEU A 204 5.49 11.78 -6.06
C LEU A 204 6.01 11.78 -4.63
N SER A 205 6.36 10.62 -4.09
CA SER A 205 6.96 10.50 -2.76
C SER A 205 8.37 11.07 -2.71
N LEU A 206 9.21 10.83 -3.72
CA LEU A 206 10.55 11.45 -3.81
C LEU A 206 10.45 12.97 -3.97
N LEU A 207 9.55 13.44 -4.83
CA LEU A 207 9.29 14.87 -5.00
C LEU A 207 8.77 15.50 -3.69
N GLY A 208 7.87 14.81 -3.00
CA GLY A 208 7.38 15.21 -1.68
C GLY A 208 8.49 15.25 -0.63
N ALA A 209 9.38 14.26 -0.62
CA ALA A 209 10.54 14.24 0.27
C ALA A 209 11.45 15.46 0.03
N ALA A 210 11.73 15.80 -1.22
CA ALA A 210 12.53 16.97 -1.56
C ALA A 210 11.83 18.30 -1.23
N LEU A 211 10.58 18.47 -1.67
CA LEU A 211 9.87 19.76 -1.60
C LEU A 211 9.25 20.05 -0.24
N VAL A 212 8.76 19.02 0.46
CA VAL A 212 8.03 19.16 1.74
C VAL A 212 8.95 18.94 2.93
N LEU A 213 9.82 17.92 2.86
CA LEU A 213 10.73 17.58 3.96
C LEU A 213 12.14 18.17 3.80
N GLY A 214 12.44 18.78 2.64
CA GLY A 214 13.76 19.33 2.36
C GLY A 214 14.86 18.27 2.22
N GLU A 215 14.51 17.01 1.95
CA GLU A 215 15.50 15.94 1.81
C GLU A 215 16.38 16.17 0.58
N ALA A 216 17.70 16.15 0.78
CA ALA A 216 18.66 16.15 -0.30
C ALA A 216 18.62 14.80 -1.02
N LEU A 217 18.00 14.76 -2.19
CA LEU A 217 17.94 13.55 -3.01
C LEU A 217 19.32 13.26 -3.60
N ALA A 218 20.01 12.31 -3.00
CA ALA A 218 21.26 11.78 -3.56
C ALA A 218 21.01 11.18 -4.95
N TRP A 219 21.92 11.45 -5.89
CA TRP A 219 21.84 10.91 -7.25
C TRP A 219 21.63 9.39 -7.31
N PRO A 220 22.31 8.57 -6.49
CA PRO A 220 22.05 7.13 -6.45
C PRO A 220 20.57 6.80 -6.16
N THR A 221 19.93 7.47 -5.21
CA THR A 221 18.52 7.26 -4.87
C THR A 221 17.61 7.51 -6.05
N VAL A 222 17.85 8.59 -6.81
CA VAL A 222 17.06 8.92 -8.01
C VAL A 222 17.25 7.85 -9.09
N VAL A 223 18.50 7.45 -9.36
CA VAL A 223 18.82 6.42 -10.36
C VAL A 223 18.18 5.08 -10.00
N PHE A 224 18.30 4.65 -8.75
CA PHE A 224 17.67 3.41 -8.28
C PHE A 224 16.15 3.47 -8.35
N ALA A 225 15.54 4.59 -7.98
CA ALA A 225 14.11 4.77 -8.12
C ALA A 225 13.66 4.57 -9.58
N ILE A 226 14.33 5.23 -10.53
CA ILE A 226 14.06 5.08 -11.97
C ILE A 226 14.22 3.62 -12.41
N ALA A 227 15.29 2.94 -11.98
CA ALA A 227 15.54 1.54 -12.33
C ALA A 227 14.46 0.59 -11.80
N VAL A 228 14.09 0.73 -10.52
CA VAL A 228 13.01 -0.05 -9.88
C VAL A 228 11.71 0.16 -10.63
N ILE A 229 11.40 1.42 -10.96
CA ILE A 229 10.18 1.77 -11.68
C ILE A 229 10.18 1.21 -13.10
N ALA A 230 11.31 1.25 -13.80
CA ALA A 230 11.45 0.71 -15.15
C ALA A 230 11.22 -0.81 -15.16
N VAL A 231 11.81 -1.53 -14.19
CA VAL A 231 11.64 -2.99 -14.05
C VAL A 231 10.21 -3.36 -13.66
N VAL A 232 9.66 -2.68 -12.65
CA VAL A 232 8.25 -2.84 -12.26
C VAL A 232 7.35 -2.53 -13.47
N GLY A 233 7.66 -1.49 -14.24
CA GLY A 233 6.99 -1.10 -15.49
C GLY A 233 7.01 -2.19 -16.55
N ALA A 234 8.18 -2.79 -16.79
CA ALA A 234 8.39 -3.85 -17.77
C ALA A 234 7.66 -5.15 -17.38
N GLY A 235 7.73 -5.56 -16.11
CA GLY A 235 7.04 -6.75 -15.60
C GLY A 235 5.54 -6.74 -15.84
N ARG A 236 4.93 -5.56 -15.86
CA ARG A 236 3.49 -5.37 -16.12
C ARG A 236 3.10 -5.69 -17.54
N LYS A 237 3.88 -5.22 -18.52
CA LYS A 237 3.62 -5.48 -19.93
C LYS A 237 3.61 -7.00 -20.21
N MET A 238 4.31 -7.76 -19.38
CA MET A 238 4.38 -9.21 -19.49
C MET A 238 3.20 -9.93 -18.83
N GLN A 239 2.43 -9.32 -17.92
CA GLN A 239 1.26 -9.96 -17.26
C GLN A 239 0.01 -10.05 -18.15
N VAL A 240 -0.09 -9.23 -19.19
CA VAL A 240 -1.29 -9.20 -20.05
C VAL A 240 -1.20 -10.31 -21.11
N LYS A 241 -1.45 -11.56 -20.70
CA LYS A 241 -1.92 -12.62 -21.63
C LYS A 241 -3.31 -13.05 -21.21
N ARG A 242 -4.30 -12.52 -21.93
CA ARG A 242 -5.67 -13.03 -21.88
C ARG A 242 -5.61 -14.47 -22.37
N ALA A 243 -6.14 -15.43 -21.61
CA ALA A 243 -6.60 -16.67 -22.20
C ALA A 243 -7.69 -16.26 -23.21
N GLU A 244 -7.31 -16.19 -24.47
CA GLU A 244 -8.26 -16.06 -25.55
C GLU A 244 -9.22 -17.25 -25.44
N ASN A 245 -10.50 -16.96 -25.33
CA ASN A 245 -11.54 -17.98 -25.28
C ASN A 245 -11.37 -18.92 -26.49
N ARG A 246 -10.77 -20.10 -26.29
CA ARG A 246 -11.09 -21.27 -27.10
C ARG A 246 -12.49 -21.72 -26.71
N ARG A 247 -13.50 -21.02 -27.25
CA ARG A 247 -14.81 -21.60 -27.50
C ARG A 247 -15.13 -21.36 -28.97
N LEU A 248 -15.44 -22.47 -29.63
CA LEU A 248 -16.02 -22.63 -30.97
C LEU A 248 -15.03 -22.73 -32.15
N SER A 249 -14.55 -23.96 -32.36
CA SER A 249 -14.73 -24.69 -33.62
C SER A 249 -14.76 -26.18 -33.31
#